data_AF-A0A924HTT6-F1
#
_entry.id   AF-A0A924HTT6-F1
#
_cell.length_a   1.000
_cell.length_b   1.000
_cell.length_c   1.000
_cell.angle_alpha   90.00
_cell.angle_beta   90.00
_cell.angle_gamma   90.00
#
_symmetry.space_group_name_H-M   'P 1'
#
loop_
_entity.id
_entity.type
_entity.pdbx_description
1 polymer ?
#
loop_
_entity_poly.entity_id
_entity_poly.type
_entity_poly.pdbx_seq_one_letter_code
_entity_poly.pdbx_strand_id
1 'polypeptide(L)'
;MNTFNLVPNRALALMKNAVAAIIVIAIMAFVTTVFAGEGHDHGDAAPVATGAGSPRVSSHSDLFELVGIVDAGAMTIYLDRYATNEPVTGAKVEVEVGTASGVAKGVATPQADGTYRFEHAVFKEAATLSISFTVVAGADSDLLAGDLTLPDPRAAHDDDHATRPWLRWTAYAAGALTLLAVAAVLVRRQRRSDNKLATYLVAAAALSMSATASFDAQSGEGHDHGDAAPAASGNSPKRQADGSVFLPKPS
;
A
#
# COMPACT_ATOMS: atom_id res chain seq x y z
N MET A 1 68.33 21.06 -55.10
CA MET A 1 66.90 20.73 -55.30
C MET A 1 66.47 19.75 -54.23
N ASN A 2 65.61 20.20 -53.30
CA ASN A 2 64.21 19.76 -53.09
C ASN A 2 64.10 18.61 -52.08
N THR A 3 63.21 18.58 -51.08
CA THR A 3 62.23 19.51 -50.50
C THR A 3 61.79 18.84 -49.19
N PHE A 4 61.72 19.60 -48.09
CA PHE A 4 61.15 19.14 -46.81
C PHE A 4 59.64 18.85 -46.97
N ASN A 5 59.19 17.64 -46.63
CA ASN A 5 57.77 17.31 -46.53
C ASN A 5 57.23 17.74 -45.15
N LEU A 6 56.59 18.92 -45.11
CA LEU A 6 55.74 19.32 -43.98
C LEU A 6 54.43 18.51 -44.03
N VAL A 7 54.17 17.72 -43.00
CA VAL A 7 52.83 17.16 -42.75
C VAL A 7 51.86 18.33 -42.53
N PRO A 8 50.73 18.42 -43.24
CA PRO A 8 49.85 19.58 -43.15
C PRO A 8 49.09 19.59 -41.82
N ASN A 9 49.25 20.69 -41.08
CA ASN A 9 48.66 21.00 -39.75
C ASN A 9 47.12 20.91 -39.64
N ARG A 10 46.42 20.55 -40.71
CA ARG A 10 44.94 20.48 -40.75
C ARG A 10 44.38 19.20 -40.13
N ALA A 11 45.06 18.06 -40.30
CA ALA A 11 44.61 16.78 -39.75
C ALA A 11 44.71 16.73 -38.21
N LEU A 12 45.75 17.37 -37.64
CA LEU A 12 45.93 17.48 -36.19
C LEU A 12 44.90 18.44 -35.55
N ALA A 13 44.55 19.52 -36.26
CA ALA A 13 43.56 20.50 -35.80
C ALA A 13 42.13 19.91 -35.76
N LEU A 14 41.76 19.09 -36.76
CA LEU A 14 40.45 18.42 -36.79
C LEU A 14 40.29 17.38 -35.68
N MET A 15 41.35 16.63 -35.33
CA MET A 15 41.33 15.69 -34.20
C MET A 15 41.20 16.39 -32.84
N LYS A 16 41.90 17.52 -32.62
CA LYS A 16 41.76 18.29 -31.37
C LYS A 16 40.35 18.86 -31.19
N ASN A 17 39.72 19.31 -32.27
CA ASN A 17 38.36 19.87 -32.22
C ASN A 17 37.29 18.79 -31.95
N ALA A 18 37.48 17.57 -32.47
CA ALA A 18 36.58 16.45 -32.21
C ALA A 18 36.63 15.96 -30.75
N VAL A 19 37.83 15.87 -30.15
CA VAL A 19 38.00 15.52 -28.73
C VAL A 19 37.42 16.60 -27.82
N ALA A 20 37.63 17.87 -28.15
CA ALA A 20 37.05 18.99 -27.39
C ALA A 20 35.51 18.98 -27.43
N ALA A 21 34.90 18.67 -28.59
CA ALA A 21 33.44 18.57 -28.71
C ALA A 21 32.85 17.41 -27.89
N ILE A 22 33.53 16.25 -27.84
CA ILE A 22 33.10 15.10 -27.02
C ILE A 22 33.19 15.44 -25.53
N ILE A 23 34.24 16.14 -25.10
CA ILE A 23 34.40 16.57 -23.71
C ILE A 23 33.32 17.59 -23.33
N VAL A 24 32.98 18.55 -24.21
CA VAL A 24 31.90 19.52 -23.96
C VAL A 24 30.53 18.85 -23.88
N ILE A 25 30.25 17.85 -24.72
CA ILE A 25 28.99 17.07 -24.65
C ILE A 25 28.94 16.22 -23.37
N ALA A 26 30.06 15.63 -22.94
CA ALA A 26 30.15 14.87 -21.69
C ALA A 26 29.99 15.76 -20.45
N ILE A 27 30.50 17.00 -20.47
CA ILE A 27 30.32 17.98 -19.39
C ILE A 27 28.87 18.49 -19.37
N MET A 28 28.27 18.78 -20.52
CA MET A 28 26.86 19.19 -20.61
C MET A 28 25.88 18.08 -20.18
N ALA A 29 26.26 16.80 -20.35
CA ALA A 29 25.49 15.67 -19.85
C ALA A 29 25.62 15.45 -18.32
N PHE A 30 26.55 16.14 -17.65
CA PHE A 30 26.76 16.04 -16.20
C PHE A 30 26.14 17.20 -15.40
N VAL A 31 25.59 18.22 -16.07
CA VAL A 31 25.01 19.41 -15.41
C VAL A 31 23.50 19.47 -15.64
N THR A 32 22.75 18.53 -15.05
CA THR A 32 21.37 18.78 -14.61
C THR A 32 20.96 17.78 -13.53
N THR A 33 21.42 18.00 -12.30
CA THR A 33 20.66 17.63 -11.10
C THR A 33 20.46 18.91 -10.29
N VAL A 34 19.38 19.62 -10.60
CA VAL A 34 18.84 20.61 -9.66
C VAL A 34 18.17 19.79 -8.55
N PHE A 35 18.85 19.68 -7.41
CA PHE A 35 18.20 19.31 -6.16
C PHE A 35 17.30 20.47 -5.76
N ALA A 36 15.99 20.34 -5.99
CA ALA A 36 15.02 21.12 -5.24
C ALA A 36 15.11 20.61 -3.79
N GLY A 37 15.50 21.49 -2.86
CA GLY A 37 15.53 21.16 -1.44
C GLY A 37 14.13 20.86 -0.91
N GLU A 38 14.09 20.08 0.17
CA GLU A 38 12.91 19.66 0.92
C GLU A 38 11.96 20.83 1.21
N GLY A 39 10.85 20.91 0.48
CA GLY A 39 9.68 21.60 0.98
C GLY A 39 9.10 20.74 2.09
N HIS A 40 9.07 21.26 3.31
CA HIS A 40 8.31 20.62 4.39
C HIS A 40 6.84 20.61 4.00
N ASP A 41 6.42 19.57 3.30
CA ASP A 41 5.03 19.19 3.20
C ASP A 41 4.67 18.50 4.50
N HIS A 42 3.82 19.15 5.31
CA HIS A 42 3.13 18.47 6.41
C HIS A 42 1.93 17.70 5.83
N GLY A 43 2.20 16.90 4.80
CA GLY A 43 1.24 16.12 4.06
C GLY A 43 1.26 14.68 4.55
N ASP A 44 0.20 14.32 5.27
CA ASP A 44 -0.22 12.98 5.65
C ASP A 44 0.88 12.03 6.12
N ALA A 45 1.09 12.02 7.44
CA ALA A 45 1.61 10.82 8.11
C ALA A 45 0.77 9.62 7.62
N ALA A 46 1.46 8.64 7.03
CA ALA A 46 0.84 7.41 6.55
C ALA A 46 -0.11 6.85 7.64
N PRO A 47 -1.31 6.36 7.29
CA PRO A 47 -2.25 5.85 8.28
C PRO A 47 -1.55 4.76 9.09
N VAL A 48 -1.24 5.04 10.35
CA VAL A 48 -0.74 4.02 11.25
C VAL A 48 -1.90 3.05 11.43
N ALA A 49 -1.72 1.81 10.98
CA ALA A 49 -2.74 0.77 11.05
C ALA A 49 -3.22 0.63 12.50
N THR A 50 -4.40 1.19 12.77
CA THR A 50 -5.14 0.94 14.00
C THR A 50 -5.43 -0.55 14.03
N GLY A 51 -4.87 -1.28 14.98
CA GLY A 51 -5.17 -2.71 15.15
C GLY A 51 -6.68 -2.93 15.07
N ALA A 52 -7.10 -3.74 14.10
CA ALA A 52 -8.50 -3.91 13.75
C ALA A 52 -9.27 -4.37 15.00
N GLY A 53 -10.22 -3.56 15.47
CA GLY A 53 -11.13 -3.99 16.51
C GLY A 53 -11.97 -5.17 16.01
N SER A 54 -12.49 -5.99 16.93
CA SER A 54 -13.37 -7.10 16.57
C SER A 54 -14.52 -6.62 15.67
N PRO A 55 -14.90 -7.40 14.64
CA PRO A 55 -16.01 -7.07 13.75
C PRO A 55 -17.28 -6.74 14.52
N ARG A 56 -17.98 -5.68 14.13
CA ARG A 56 -19.17 -5.21 14.83
C ARG A 56 -20.23 -4.69 13.89
N VAL A 57 -21.47 -4.80 14.34
CA VAL A 57 -22.65 -4.18 13.75
C VAL A 57 -23.34 -3.36 14.84
N SER A 58 -23.84 -2.19 14.47
CA SER A 58 -24.63 -1.33 15.34
C SER A 58 -25.91 -0.91 14.65
N SER A 59 -27.02 -0.87 15.38
CA SER A 59 -28.31 -0.43 14.88
C SER A 59 -29.11 0.16 16.04
N HIS A 60 -30.05 1.05 15.75
CA HIS A 60 -30.90 1.64 16.78
C HIS A 60 -32.30 1.92 16.23
N SER A 61 -33.25 2.08 17.16
CA SER A 61 -34.61 2.50 16.92
C SER A 61 -35.06 3.48 18.01
N ASP A 62 -36.32 3.91 18.00
CA ASP A 62 -36.87 4.77 19.05
C ASP A 62 -36.91 4.09 20.43
N LEU A 63 -36.87 2.75 20.45
CA LEU A 63 -36.97 1.94 21.67
C LEU A 63 -35.63 1.38 22.14
N PHE A 64 -34.75 1.01 21.21
CA PHE A 64 -33.57 0.20 21.52
C PHE A 64 -32.31 0.69 20.80
N GLU A 65 -31.16 0.55 21.45
CA GLU A 65 -29.84 0.54 20.83
C GLU A 65 -29.26 -0.87 20.88
N LEU A 66 -28.67 -1.32 19.77
CA LEU A 66 -28.07 -2.64 19.67
C LEU A 66 -26.65 -2.56 19.11
N VAL A 67 -25.73 -3.27 19.77
CA VAL A 67 -24.37 -3.49 19.27
C VAL A 67 -24.06 -4.98 19.30
N GLY A 68 -23.82 -5.57 18.14
CA GLY A 68 -23.33 -6.94 18.00
C GLY A 68 -21.83 -6.95 17.74
N ILE A 69 -21.05 -7.62 18.57
CA ILE A 69 -19.60 -7.81 18.39
C ILE A 69 -19.33 -9.28 18.14
N VAL A 70 -18.66 -9.60 17.05
CA VAL A 70 -18.25 -10.97 16.73
C VAL A 70 -16.82 -11.21 17.22
N ASP A 71 -16.69 -12.22 18.06
CA ASP A 71 -15.41 -12.74 18.51
C ASP A 71 -15.45 -14.26 18.64
N ALA A 72 -14.34 -14.93 18.31
CA ALA A 72 -14.21 -16.39 18.34
C ALA A 72 -15.37 -17.16 17.66
N GLY A 73 -15.96 -16.62 16.59
CA GLY A 73 -17.06 -17.23 15.85
C GLY A 73 -18.43 -17.13 16.53
N ALA A 74 -18.60 -16.23 17.49
CA ALA A 74 -19.85 -15.96 18.18
C ALA A 74 -20.10 -14.46 18.27
N MET A 75 -21.37 -14.07 18.17
CA MET A 75 -21.80 -12.70 18.38
C MET A 75 -22.22 -12.49 19.84
N THR A 76 -21.65 -11.48 20.48
CA THR A 76 -22.13 -10.93 21.74
C THR A 76 -22.92 -9.66 21.43
N ILE A 77 -24.17 -9.60 21.89
CA ILE A 77 -25.13 -8.55 21.59
C ILE A 77 -25.39 -7.77 22.88
N TYR A 78 -25.12 -6.47 22.82
CA TYR A 78 -25.47 -5.48 23.82
C TYR A 78 -26.78 -4.83 23.37
N LEU A 79 -27.72 -4.67 24.31
CA LEU A 79 -29.05 -4.15 24.04
C LEU A 79 -29.41 -3.17 25.15
N ASP A 80 -29.59 -1.90 24.79
CA ASP A 80 -29.88 -0.82 25.72
C ASP A 80 -31.16 -0.09 25.32
N ARG A 81 -31.79 0.62 26.26
CA ARG A 81 -32.90 1.53 25.99
C ARG A 81 -32.38 2.80 25.32
N TYR A 82 -32.93 3.16 24.16
CA TYR A 82 -32.47 4.33 23.40
C TYR A 82 -32.55 5.64 24.21
N ALA A 83 -33.64 5.83 24.97
CA ALA A 83 -33.85 7.07 25.71
C ALA A 83 -32.95 7.22 26.95
N THR A 84 -32.53 6.12 27.58
CA THR A 84 -31.88 6.13 28.90
C THR A 84 -30.51 5.47 28.93
N ASN A 85 -30.11 4.76 27.87
CA ASN A 85 -28.93 3.89 27.83
C ASN A 85 -28.90 2.81 28.93
N GLU A 86 -30.06 2.43 29.46
CA GLU A 86 -30.15 1.35 30.45
C GLU A 86 -30.15 -0.03 29.76
N PRO A 87 -29.38 -1.01 30.26
CA PRO A 87 -29.39 -2.36 29.71
C PRO A 87 -30.78 -3.01 29.73
N VAL A 88 -31.15 -3.65 28.63
CA VAL A 88 -32.41 -4.39 28.51
C VAL A 88 -32.14 -5.87 28.75
N THR A 89 -32.39 -6.31 29.97
CA THR A 89 -32.31 -7.74 30.36
C THR A 89 -33.63 -8.47 30.14
N GLY A 90 -33.56 -9.76 29.82
CA GLY A 90 -34.75 -10.62 29.70
C GLY A 90 -35.57 -10.43 28.40
N ALA A 91 -34.99 -9.77 27.39
CA ALA A 91 -35.56 -9.71 26.06
C ALA A 91 -35.41 -11.05 25.33
N LYS A 92 -36.31 -11.31 24.38
CA LYS A 92 -36.08 -12.32 23.35
C LYS A 92 -35.46 -11.61 22.15
N VAL A 93 -34.27 -12.04 21.74
CA VAL A 93 -33.57 -11.50 20.57
C VAL A 93 -33.47 -12.60 19.52
N GLU A 94 -34.28 -12.50 18.46
CA GLU A 94 -34.16 -13.35 17.28
C GLU A 94 -33.17 -12.73 16.30
N VAL A 95 -32.23 -13.52 15.82
CA VAL A 95 -31.18 -13.11 14.89
C VAL A 95 -31.40 -13.80 13.56
N GLU A 96 -31.38 -13.03 12.48
CA GLU A 96 -31.43 -13.50 11.10
C GLU A 96 -30.25 -12.93 10.33
N VAL A 97 -29.46 -13.82 9.71
CA VAL A 97 -28.24 -13.46 8.97
C VAL A 97 -28.41 -13.92 7.53
N GLY A 98 -28.52 -12.95 6.63
CA GLY A 98 -28.48 -13.15 5.19
C GLY A 98 -27.04 -13.44 4.72
N THR A 99 -26.89 -14.52 3.97
CA THR A 99 -25.61 -14.95 3.37
C THR A 99 -25.80 -15.27 1.89
N ALA A 100 -24.71 -15.41 1.15
CA ALA A 100 -24.77 -15.87 -0.24
C ALA A 100 -25.36 -17.29 -0.39
N SER A 101 -25.28 -18.12 0.66
CA SER A 101 -25.70 -19.53 0.64
C SER A 101 -27.08 -19.77 1.28
N GLY A 102 -27.78 -18.71 1.71
CA GLY A 102 -29.07 -18.79 2.37
C GLY A 102 -29.14 -17.92 3.61
N VAL A 103 -30.04 -18.27 4.52
CA VAL A 103 -30.32 -17.48 5.73
C VAL A 103 -30.08 -18.31 6.97
N ALA A 104 -29.21 -17.84 7.86
CA ALA A 104 -29.05 -18.41 9.19
C ALA A 104 -30.01 -17.72 10.17
N LYS A 105 -30.70 -18.47 11.02
CA LYS A 105 -31.66 -17.94 11.99
C LYS A 105 -31.49 -18.60 13.35
N GLY A 106 -31.77 -17.87 14.42
CA GLY A 106 -31.89 -18.44 15.75
C GLY A 106 -32.24 -17.40 16.81
N VAL A 107 -32.36 -17.85 18.05
CA VAL A 107 -32.59 -16.98 19.21
C VAL A 107 -31.29 -16.85 19.99
N ALA A 108 -30.88 -15.62 20.28
CA ALA A 108 -29.71 -15.38 21.11
C ALA A 108 -29.98 -15.80 22.56
N THR A 109 -28.98 -16.41 23.19
CA THR A 109 -29.07 -16.92 24.56
C THR A 109 -28.70 -15.80 25.55
N PRO A 110 -29.57 -15.41 26.50
CA PRO A 110 -29.24 -14.41 27.50
C PRO A 110 -28.08 -14.87 28.39
N GLN A 111 -27.20 -13.95 28.75
CA GLN A 111 -26.03 -14.18 29.60
C GLN A 111 -26.22 -13.54 30.97
N ALA A 112 -25.43 -13.98 31.96
CA ALA A 112 -25.51 -13.48 33.33
C ALA A 112 -25.10 -12.01 33.49
N ASP A 113 -24.32 -11.47 32.54
CA ASP A 113 -23.86 -10.08 32.47
C ASP A 113 -24.85 -9.15 31.76
N GLY A 114 -26.04 -9.64 31.39
CA GLY A 114 -27.07 -8.86 30.70
C GLY A 114 -26.93 -8.82 29.18
N THR A 115 -25.86 -9.40 28.61
CA THR A 115 -25.70 -9.53 27.15
C THR A 115 -26.46 -10.71 26.59
N TYR A 116 -26.54 -10.80 25.25
CA TYR A 116 -27.10 -11.95 24.54
C TYR A 116 -26.05 -12.57 23.63
N ARG A 117 -25.92 -13.89 23.65
CA ARG A 117 -24.95 -14.62 22.83
C ARG A 117 -25.62 -15.39 21.71
N PHE A 118 -25.15 -15.19 20.49
CA PHE A 118 -25.59 -15.93 19.32
C PHE A 118 -24.38 -16.58 18.64
N GLU A 119 -24.28 -17.91 18.74
CA GLU A 119 -23.21 -18.70 18.11
C GLU A 119 -23.71 -19.31 16.81
N HIS A 120 -22.97 -19.10 15.72
CA HIS A 120 -23.32 -19.69 14.43
C HIS A 120 -22.08 -19.83 13.53
N ALA A 121 -22.04 -20.86 12.70
CA ALA A 121 -20.91 -21.14 11.81
C ALA A 121 -20.63 -20.01 10.80
N VAL A 122 -21.65 -19.22 10.46
CA VAL A 122 -21.56 -18.06 9.55
C VAL A 122 -20.52 -17.02 10.00
N PHE A 123 -20.24 -16.92 11.30
CA PHE A 123 -19.29 -15.96 11.84
C PHE A 123 -17.82 -16.40 11.77
N LYS A 124 -17.56 -17.60 11.25
CA LYS A 124 -16.20 -18.15 11.12
C LYS A 124 -15.58 -17.91 9.74
N GLU A 125 -16.39 -17.48 8.79
CA GLU A 125 -15.99 -17.27 7.40
C GLU A 125 -15.94 -15.77 7.09
N ALA A 126 -14.95 -15.35 6.31
CA ALA A 126 -14.86 -13.97 5.84
C ALA A 126 -16.02 -13.66 4.88
N ALA A 127 -16.80 -12.63 5.18
CA ALA A 127 -18.02 -12.28 4.45
C ALA A 127 -18.55 -10.90 4.85
N THR A 128 -19.27 -10.25 3.95
CA THR A 128 -20.20 -9.18 4.30
C THR A 128 -21.59 -9.78 4.48
N LEU A 129 -22.14 -9.64 5.68
CA LEU A 129 -23.38 -10.24 6.12
C LEU A 129 -24.42 -9.15 6.35
N SER A 130 -25.63 -9.33 5.84
CA SER A 130 -26.76 -8.47 6.21
C SER A 130 -27.52 -9.15 7.36
N ILE A 131 -27.64 -8.45 8.49
CA ILE A 131 -28.14 -9.01 9.74
C ILE A 131 -29.35 -8.23 10.21
N SER A 132 -30.38 -8.93 10.67
CA SER A 132 -31.50 -8.34 11.38
C SER A 132 -31.73 -9.00 12.73
N PHE A 133 -32.26 -8.20 13.65
CA PHE A 133 -32.52 -8.53 15.04
C PHE A 133 -33.97 -8.16 15.36
N THR A 134 -34.81 -9.15 15.61
CA THR A 134 -36.15 -8.91 16.17
C THR A 134 -36.04 -8.97 17.68
N VAL A 135 -36.26 -7.84 18.33
CA VAL A 135 -36.18 -7.70 19.79
C VAL A 135 -37.59 -7.64 20.35
N VAL A 136 -37.88 -8.48 21.35
CA VAL A 136 -39.12 -8.45 22.12
C VAL A 136 -38.80 -8.33 23.61
N ALA A 137 -39.16 -7.22 24.23
CA ALA A 137 -38.92 -6.94 25.64
C ALA A 137 -40.23 -6.55 26.34
N GLY A 138 -40.89 -7.53 26.97
CA GLY A 138 -42.20 -7.31 27.58
C GLY A 138 -43.27 -7.02 26.52
N ALA A 139 -43.82 -5.80 26.54
CA ALA A 139 -44.81 -5.34 25.56
C ALA A 139 -44.17 -4.63 24.35
N ASP A 140 -42.89 -4.31 24.43
CA ASP A 140 -42.16 -3.60 23.38
C ASP A 140 -41.59 -4.60 22.37
N SER A 141 -41.70 -4.29 21.07
CA SER A 141 -41.12 -5.09 20.00
C SER A 141 -40.60 -4.20 18.89
N ASP A 142 -39.44 -4.55 18.33
CA ASP A 142 -38.88 -3.84 17.20
C ASP A 142 -37.95 -4.72 16.33
N LEU A 143 -37.68 -4.29 15.10
CA LEU A 143 -36.75 -4.93 14.16
C LEU A 143 -35.59 -3.97 13.86
N LEU A 144 -34.38 -4.37 14.25
CA LEU A 144 -33.16 -3.63 13.98
C LEU A 144 -32.36 -4.35 12.90
N ALA A 145 -31.81 -3.63 11.93
CA ALA A 145 -31.01 -4.21 10.86
C ALA A 145 -29.68 -3.47 10.68
N GLY A 146 -28.69 -4.18 10.17
CA GLY A 146 -27.38 -3.61 9.85
C GLY A 146 -26.49 -4.60 9.11
N ASP A 147 -25.37 -4.10 8.61
CA ASP A 147 -24.39 -4.91 7.90
C ASP A 147 -23.19 -5.20 8.79
N LEU A 148 -22.66 -6.42 8.70
CA LEU A 148 -21.48 -6.88 9.41
C LEU A 148 -20.44 -7.36 8.40
N THR A 149 -19.26 -6.76 8.43
CA THR A 149 -18.12 -7.21 7.63
C THR A 149 -17.17 -8.04 8.48
N LEU A 150 -17.01 -9.32 8.13
CA LEU A 150 -16.02 -10.22 8.67
C LEU A 150 -14.78 -10.20 7.76
N PRO A 151 -13.64 -9.65 8.22
CA PRO A 151 -12.45 -9.49 7.40
C PRO A 151 -11.79 -10.84 7.09
N ASP A 152 -11.18 -10.97 5.92
CA ASP A 152 -10.30 -12.10 5.62
C ASP A 152 -8.95 -11.90 6.33
N PRO A 153 -8.58 -12.73 7.32
CA PRO A 153 -7.31 -12.60 8.02
C PRO A 153 -6.09 -12.80 7.09
N ARG A 154 -6.27 -13.37 5.89
CA ARG A 154 -5.21 -13.53 4.89
C ARG A 154 -5.03 -12.30 4.00
N ALA A 155 -6.09 -11.54 3.76
CA ALA A 155 -6.04 -10.34 2.92
C ALA A 155 -5.16 -9.22 3.52
N ALA A 156 -4.99 -9.21 4.85
CA ALA A 156 -4.11 -8.25 5.54
C ALA A 156 -2.60 -8.45 5.27
N HIS A 157 -2.21 -9.55 4.62
CA HIS A 157 -0.82 -9.83 4.24
C HIS A 157 -0.53 -9.61 2.75
N ASP A 158 -1.53 -9.22 1.94
CA ASP A 158 -1.35 -9.04 0.49
C ASP A 158 -0.79 -7.66 0.09
N ASP A 159 -0.64 -6.73 1.05
CA ASP A 159 0.11 -5.48 0.82
C ASP A 159 1.64 -5.69 0.82
N ASP A 160 2.11 -6.93 1.01
CA ASP A 160 3.52 -7.30 1.07
C ASP A 160 4.13 -7.58 -0.32
N HIS A 161 3.82 -6.73 -1.31
CA HIS A 161 4.58 -6.69 -2.58
C HIS A 161 6.03 -6.19 -2.39
N ALA A 162 6.47 -5.95 -1.14
CA ALA A 162 7.81 -5.52 -0.79
C ALA A 162 8.87 -6.64 -0.74
N THR A 163 8.53 -7.92 -0.83
CA THR A 163 9.47 -9.01 -0.47
C THR A 163 10.25 -9.66 -1.62
N ARG A 164 10.86 -8.91 -2.57
CA ARG A 164 11.98 -9.44 -3.41
C ARG A 164 13.05 -8.39 -3.79
N PRO A 165 13.69 -7.70 -2.83
CA PRO A 165 14.70 -6.68 -3.11
C PRO A 165 15.90 -7.22 -3.92
N TRP A 166 16.29 -8.48 -3.73
CA TRP A 166 17.41 -9.10 -4.44
C TRP A 166 17.18 -9.29 -5.95
N LEU A 167 15.93 -9.42 -6.40
CA LEU A 167 15.59 -9.56 -7.81
C LEU A 167 15.93 -8.28 -8.59
N ARG A 168 15.80 -7.11 -7.96
CA ARG A 168 16.18 -5.81 -8.55
C ARG A 168 17.69 -5.76 -8.81
N TRP A 169 18.50 -6.23 -7.87
CA TRP A 169 19.96 -6.32 -8.03
C TRP A 169 20.35 -7.27 -9.16
N THR A 170 19.63 -8.38 -9.37
CA THR A 170 19.88 -9.26 -10.53
C THR A 170 19.53 -8.59 -11.85
N ALA A 171 18.46 -7.78 -11.90
CA ALA A 171 18.11 -7.01 -13.09
C ALA A 171 19.17 -5.95 -13.42
N TYR A 172 19.68 -5.22 -12.42
CA TYR A 172 20.77 -4.26 -12.61
C TYR A 172 22.08 -4.93 -13.03
N ALA A 173 22.43 -6.07 -12.42
CA ALA A 173 23.62 -6.83 -12.79
C ALA A 173 23.53 -7.36 -14.24
N ALA A 174 22.36 -7.84 -14.65
CA ALA A 174 22.10 -8.27 -16.02
C ALA A 174 22.21 -7.09 -17.01
N GLY A 175 21.66 -5.92 -16.67
CA GLY A 175 21.78 -4.70 -17.48
C GLY A 175 23.21 -4.19 -17.60
N ALA A 176 23.99 -4.23 -16.52
CA ALA A 176 25.40 -3.84 -16.56
C ALA A 176 26.24 -4.79 -17.42
N LEU A 177 25.99 -6.10 -17.34
CA LEU A 177 26.67 -7.11 -18.17
C LEU A 177 26.36 -6.95 -19.65
N THR A 178 25.10 -6.66 -20.03
CA THR A 178 24.74 -6.46 -21.43
C THR A 178 25.40 -5.21 -22.01
N LEU A 179 25.45 -4.10 -21.26
CA LEU A 179 26.15 -2.88 -21.67
C LEU A 179 27.65 -3.12 -21.86
N LEU A 180 28.29 -3.85 -20.95
CA LEU A 180 29.71 -4.21 -21.08
C LEU A 180 29.98 -5.10 -22.31
N ALA A 181 29.09 -6.06 -22.58
CA ALA A 181 29.21 -6.91 -23.76
C ALA A 181 29.07 -6.12 -25.06
N VAL A 182 28.11 -5.18 -25.15
CA VAL A 182 27.94 -4.30 -26.31
C VAL A 182 29.16 -3.40 -26.49
N ALA A 183 29.67 -2.78 -25.42
CA ALA A 183 30.87 -1.96 -25.46
C ALA A 183 32.09 -2.75 -25.95
N ALA A 184 32.28 -3.98 -25.45
CA ALA A 184 33.37 -4.85 -25.88
C ALA A 184 33.28 -5.19 -27.37
N VAL A 185 32.10 -5.49 -27.90
CA VAL A 185 31.88 -5.77 -29.33
C VAL A 185 32.19 -4.54 -30.19
N LEU A 186 31.75 -3.35 -29.77
CA LEU A 186 32.01 -2.10 -30.49
C LEU A 186 33.51 -1.76 -30.53
N VAL A 187 34.22 -1.88 -29.40
CA VAL A 187 35.68 -1.67 -29.35
C VAL A 187 36.42 -2.71 -30.21
N ARG A 188 35.97 -3.97 -30.21
CA ARG A 188 36.58 -5.03 -31.02
C ARG A 188 36.36 -4.83 -32.52
N ARG A 189 35.21 -4.27 -32.92
CA ARG A 189 34.92 -3.88 -34.31
C ARG A 189 35.71 -2.64 -34.75
N GLN A 190 35.87 -1.65 -33.87
CA GLN A 190 36.71 -0.48 -34.15
C GLN A 190 38.18 -0.83 -34.32
N ARG A 191 38.70 -1.82 -33.56
CA ARG A 191 40.06 -2.33 -33.74
C ARG A 191 40.25 -3.19 -34.99
N ARG A 192 39.18 -3.51 -35.73
CA ARG A 192 39.18 -4.38 -36.91
C ARG A 192 38.74 -3.70 -38.22
N SER A 193 38.28 -2.45 -38.23
CA SER A 193 37.77 -1.84 -39.46
C SER A 193 38.72 -0.82 -40.08
N ASP A 194 39.05 -1.03 -41.36
CA ASP A 194 39.37 0.04 -42.30
C ASP A 194 38.26 1.10 -42.35
N ASN A 195 38.69 2.35 -42.43
CA ASN A 195 37.98 3.56 -41.99
C ASN A 195 36.84 4.05 -42.90
N LYS A 196 35.79 3.26 -43.13
CA LYS A 196 34.58 3.74 -43.85
C LYS A 196 33.25 3.54 -43.13
N LEU A 197 33.18 2.65 -42.13
CA LEU A 197 31.94 2.40 -41.37
C LEU A 197 31.74 3.33 -40.17
N ALA A 198 32.82 3.99 -39.69
CA ALA A 198 32.75 4.91 -38.56
C ALA A 198 31.90 6.17 -38.86
N THR A 199 31.88 6.63 -40.11
CA THR A 199 31.11 7.81 -40.53
C THR A 199 29.60 7.55 -40.50
N TYR A 200 29.16 6.33 -40.83
CA TYR A 200 27.73 5.99 -40.85
C TYR A 200 27.13 5.78 -39.45
N LEU A 201 27.94 5.35 -38.48
CA LEU A 201 27.47 5.10 -37.11
C LEU A 201 27.35 6.38 -36.27
N VAL A 202 28.20 7.38 -36.50
CA VAL A 202 28.08 8.70 -35.85
C VAL A 202 26.81 9.43 -36.31
N ALA A 203 26.43 9.29 -37.58
CA ALA A 203 25.18 9.85 -38.11
C ALA A 203 23.93 9.15 -37.56
N ALA A 204 23.99 7.85 -37.28
CA ALA A 204 22.87 7.10 -36.71
C ALA A 204 22.65 7.38 -35.22
N ALA A 205 23.72 7.58 -34.43
CA ALA A 205 23.63 7.89 -33.01
C ALA A 205 23.07 9.29 -32.72
N ALA A 206 23.29 10.25 -33.62
CA ALA A 206 22.73 11.59 -33.50
C ALA A 206 21.20 11.64 -33.73
N LEU A 207 20.64 10.66 -34.45
CA LEU A 207 19.21 10.62 -34.75
C LEU A 207 18.36 9.95 -33.66
N SER A 208 18.98 9.24 -32.71
CA SER A 208 18.30 8.57 -31.60
C SER A 208 18.17 9.41 -30.32
N MET A 209 18.72 10.63 -30.28
CA MET A 209 18.65 11.51 -29.11
C MET A 209 17.38 12.38 -29.02
N SER A 210 16.41 12.24 -29.93
CA SER A 210 15.17 13.04 -29.94
C SER A 210 13.93 12.32 -29.37
N ALA A 211 14.08 11.16 -28.71
CA ALA A 211 12.96 10.48 -28.08
C ALA A 211 13.36 9.83 -26.75
N THR A 212 13.35 10.62 -25.67
CA THR A 212 13.02 10.22 -24.28
C THR A 212 13.44 11.32 -23.32
N ALA A 213 12.54 12.28 -23.09
CA ALA A 213 12.61 13.18 -21.95
C ALA A 213 11.25 13.19 -21.26
N SER A 214 10.88 12.05 -20.69
CA SER A 214 9.91 11.99 -19.59
C SER A 214 10.73 11.92 -18.31
N PHE A 215 10.98 13.09 -17.71
CA PHE A 215 11.61 13.19 -16.40
C PHE A 215 10.55 12.87 -15.35
N ASP A 216 10.59 11.67 -14.78
CA ASP A 216 9.91 11.41 -13.50
C ASP A 216 10.89 11.70 -12.37
N ALA A 217 10.53 12.67 -11.53
CA ALA A 217 11.28 13.01 -10.33
C ALA A 217 10.82 12.08 -9.20
N GLN A 218 11.65 11.10 -8.85
CA GLN A 218 11.39 10.21 -7.73
C GLN A 218 12.11 10.74 -6.48
N SER A 219 11.34 11.14 -5.46
CA SER A 219 11.88 11.44 -4.13
C SER A 219 12.42 10.17 -3.49
N GLY A 220 13.55 10.27 -2.80
CA GLY A 220 14.15 9.17 -2.05
C GLY A 220 13.49 9.00 -0.68
N GLU A 221 13.39 7.76 -0.22
CA GLU A 221 12.82 7.37 1.06
C GLU A 221 13.70 7.85 2.24
N GLY A 222 13.15 8.72 3.09
CA GLY A 222 13.77 9.12 4.36
C GLY A 222 13.76 7.97 5.36
N HIS A 223 14.93 7.43 5.70
CA HIS A 223 15.07 6.44 6.77
C HIS A 223 15.25 7.14 8.13
N ASP A 224 14.20 7.16 8.92
CA ASP A 224 14.22 7.08 10.38
C ASP A 224 12.88 6.40 10.76
N HIS A 225 12.83 5.36 11.59
CA HIS A 225 12.72 5.53 13.03
C HIS A 225 13.10 4.27 13.81
N GLY A 226 13.57 4.52 15.04
CA GLY A 226 13.94 3.53 16.04
C GLY A 226 12.78 2.65 16.56
N ASP A 227 13.20 1.61 17.27
CA ASP A 227 12.41 0.51 17.86
C ASP A 227 11.03 0.94 18.39
N ALA A 228 9.97 0.47 17.72
CA ALA A 228 8.60 0.53 18.23
C ALA A 228 8.31 -0.72 19.06
N ALA A 229 7.94 -0.51 20.33
CA ALA A 229 7.50 -1.56 21.24
C ALA A 229 6.28 -2.33 20.68
N PRO A 230 6.10 -3.61 21.03
CA PRO A 230 5.07 -4.45 20.43
C PRO A 230 3.66 -3.91 20.74
N ALA A 231 2.84 -3.79 19.69
CA ALA A 231 1.45 -3.37 19.79
C ALA A 231 0.65 -4.36 20.65
N ALA A 232 -0.04 -3.85 21.67
CA ALA A 232 -0.99 -4.65 22.43
C ALA A 232 -2.21 -5.00 21.55
N SER A 233 -2.41 -6.29 21.32
CA SER A 233 -3.61 -6.84 20.67
C SER A 233 -4.74 -6.98 21.70
N GLY A 234 -5.90 -6.36 21.46
CA GLY A 234 -7.10 -6.57 22.27
C GLY A 234 -7.99 -5.35 22.34
N ASN A 235 -9.26 -5.57 22.69
CA ASN A 235 -10.33 -4.57 22.89
C ASN A 235 -10.06 -3.62 24.10
N SER A 236 -8.79 -3.34 24.38
CA SER A 236 -8.29 -2.56 25.49
C SER A 236 -8.37 -1.06 25.20
N PRO A 237 -8.44 -0.20 26.24
CA PRO A 237 -8.36 1.23 26.07
C PRO A 237 -7.15 1.63 25.23
N LYS A 238 -7.38 2.41 24.16
CA LYS A 238 -6.28 2.89 23.30
C LYS A 238 -6.53 4.29 22.78
N ARG A 239 -5.47 5.09 22.73
CA ARG A 239 -5.45 6.37 22.00
C ARG A 239 -5.48 6.09 20.51
N GLN A 240 -6.37 6.76 19.80
CA GLN A 240 -6.47 6.73 18.34
C GLN A 240 -5.56 7.81 17.74
N ALA A 241 -5.23 7.67 16.45
CA ALA A 241 -4.33 8.57 15.75
C ALA A 241 -4.90 9.99 15.58
N ASP A 242 -6.23 10.12 15.57
CA ASP A 242 -6.96 11.40 15.57
C ASP A 242 -6.98 12.08 16.97
N GLY A 243 -6.33 11.48 17.96
CA GLY A 243 -6.28 11.97 19.34
C GLY A 243 -7.48 11.56 20.20
N SER A 244 -8.49 10.91 19.62
CA SER A 244 -9.61 10.33 20.38
C SER A 244 -9.17 9.10 21.18
N VAL A 245 -9.97 8.67 22.15
CA VAL A 245 -9.63 7.52 23.00
C VAL A 245 -10.75 6.50 22.89
N PHE A 246 -10.42 5.30 22.42
CA PHE A 246 -11.31 4.15 22.54
C PHE A 246 -11.32 3.71 24.01
N LEU A 247 -12.47 3.81 24.66
CA LEU A 247 -12.73 3.27 25.98
C LEU A 247 -13.87 2.26 25.84
N PRO A 248 -13.67 0.97 26.18
CA PRO A 248 -14.80 0.07 26.32
C PRO A 248 -15.74 0.62 27.39
N LYS A 249 -17.04 0.76 27.07
CA LYS A 249 -18.05 1.21 28.03
C LYS A 249 -18.08 0.22 29.21
N PRO A 250 -18.18 0.70 30.46
CA PRO A 250 -18.45 -0.18 31.59
C PRO A 250 -19.86 -0.77 31.43
N SER A 251 -19.95 -2.09 31.53
CA SER A 251 -21.19 -2.86 31.72
C SER A 251 -21.78 -2.62 33.10
#